data_AF-A0A1E2RXY1-F1
#
_entry.id   AF-A0A1E2RXY1-F1
#
_cell.length_a   1.000
_cell.length_b   1.000
_cell.length_c   1.000
_cell.angle_alpha   90.00
_cell.angle_beta   90.00
_cell.angle_gamma   90.00
#
_symmetry.space_group_name_H-M   'P 1'
#
loop_
_entity.id
_entity.type
_entity.pdbx_description
1 polymer ?
#
loop_
_entity_poly.entity_id
_entity_poly.type
_entity_poly.pdbx_seq_one_letter_code
_entity_poly.pdbx_strand_id
1 'polypeptide(L)'
;MESQWNDRDAEEMVDAYGRDGVAEDIALRVYTTRLLGRDPLLVLHGGGNTSVKTQATDDLGQEHEVLCVKGSGADMADIEPWGLPAVKLEPLRRMRSRESLSDEAMVNVQRLNLLNASAPNPSVETLLHAFLPHKFVDHTHSAAVLSIVDQPDGEALADEIYDGRMGIVPYIAPASASPRRRRMSMTPTRMLRG
;
A
#
# COMPACT_ATOMS: atom_id res chain seq x y z
N MET A 1 -20.28 -5.67 -8.35
CA MET A 1 -19.29 -4.64 -8.72
C MET A 1 -18.59 -5.12 -9.96
N GLU A 2 -18.47 -4.27 -10.97
CA GLU A 2 -17.82 -4.60 -12.25
C GLU A 2 -16.42 -4.01 -12.29
N SER A 3 -15.48 -4.72 -12.90
CA SER A 3 -14.13 -4.20 -13.11
C SER A 3 -14.19 -2.98 -14.05
N GLN A 4 -13.53 -1.89 -13.65
CA GLN A 4 -13.37 -0.68 -14.47
C GLN A 4 -12.04 -0.68 -15.24
N TRP A 5 -11.30 -1.80 -15.23
CA TRP A 5 -10.06 -1.92 -16.00
C TRP A 5 -10.32 -1.86 -17.51
N ASN A 6 -9.48 -1.12 -18.21
CA ASN A 6 -9.46 -0.99 -19.66
C ASN A 6 -8.02 -0.99 -20.17
N ASP A 7 -7.67 -1.96 -21.02
CA ASP A 7 -6.29 -2.14 -21.52
C ASP A 7 -5.79 -0.91 -22.28
N ARG A 8 -6.63 -0.33 -23.15
CA ARG A 8 -6.26 0.85 -23.94
C ARG A 8 -5.97 2.05 -23.04
N ASP A 9 -6.83 2.31 -22.05
CA ASP A 9 -6.64 3.45 -21.15
C ASP A 9 -5.39 3.27 -20.27
N ALA A 10 -5.05 2.03 -19.90
CA ALA A 10 -3.81 1.70 -19.19
C ALA A 10 -2.58 1.93 -20.07
N GLU A 11 -2.59 1.45 -21.32
CA GLU A 11 -1.53 1.66 -22.31
C GLU A 11 -1.32 3.15 -22.60
N GLU A 12 -2.39 3.91 -22.83
CA GLU A 12 -2.32 5.35 -23.06
C GLU A 12 -1.68 6.10 -21.87
N MET A 13 -1.96 5.66 -20.64
CA MET A 13 -1.37 6.25 -19.43
C MET A 13 0.11 5.90 -19.29
N VAL A 14 0.51 4.67 -19.60
CA VAL A 14 1.92 4.24 -19.65
C VAL A 14 2.68 5.06 -20.68
N ASP A 15 2.15 5.21 -21.88
CA ASP A 15 2.76 5.99 -22.95
C ASP A 15 2.87 7.47 -22.59
N ALA A 16 1.84 8.04 -21.94
CA ALA A 16 1.84 9.43 -21.50
C ALA A 16 2.96 9.72 -20.50
N TYR A 17 3.01 8.98 -19.39
CA TYR A 17 4.02 9.19 -18.35
C TYR A 17 5.41 8.69 -18.76
N GLY A 18 5.50 7.72 -19.67
CA GLY A 18 6.77 7.25 -20.22
C GLY A 18 7.52 8.35 -20.96
N ARG A 19 6.83 9.30 -21.61
CA ARG A 19 7.46 10.49 -22.23
C ARG A 19 8.11 11.43 -21.22
N ASP A 20 7.67 11.38 -19.96
CA ASP A 20 8.21 12.15 -18.84
C ASP A 20 9.26 11.33 -18.03
N GLY A 21 9.65 10.15 -18.52
CA GLY A 21 10.65 9.29 -17.87
C GLY A 21 10.13 8.49 -16.67
N VAL A 22 8.82 8.37 -16.50
CA VAL A 22 8.22 7.53 -15.47
C VAL A 22 8.25 6.06 -15.89
N ALA A 23 8.64 5.17 -14.99
CA ALA A 23 8.64 3.73 -15.24
C ALA A 23 7.22 3.19 -15.48
N GLU A 24 7.10 2.21 -16.38
CA GLU A 24 5.83 1.57 -16.77
C GLU A 24 5.01 1.11 -15.57
N ASP A 25 5.64 0.49 -14.58
CA ASP A 25 4.95 -0.04 -13.41
C ASP A 25 4.45 1.05 -12.44
N ILE A 26 5.11 2.20 -12.40
CA ILE A 26 4.63 3.39 -11.67
C ILE A 26 3.43 3.98 -12.42
N ALA A 27 3.48 4.10 -13.74
CA ALA A 27 2.37 4.59 -14.56
C ALA A 27 1.14 3.67 -14.44
N LEU A 28 1.32 2.35 -14.55
CA LEU A 28 0.27 1.36 -14.29
C LEU A 28 -0.25 1.46 -12.85
N ARG A 29 0.63 1.76 -11.87
CA ARG A 29 0.19 1.96 -10.49
C ARG A 29 -0.71 3.17 -10.36
N VAL A 30 -0.33 4.31 -10.93
CA VAL A 30 -1.20 5.50 -11.00
C VAL A 30 -2.56 5.16 -11.60
N TYR A 31 -2.60 4.44 -12.72
CA TYR A 31 -3.84 3.99 -13.35
C TYR A 31 -4.73 3.20 -12.39
N THR A 32 -4.18 2.12 -11.81
CA THR A 32 -4.94 1.25 -10.88
C THR A 32 -5.38 1.97 -9.60
N THR A 33 -4.55 2.86 -9.05
CA THR A 33 -4.89 3.67 -7.87
C THR A 33 -6.08 4.57 -8.17
N ARG A 34 -6.14 5.18 -9.36
CA ARG A 34 -7.27 6.03 -9.80
C ARG A 34 -8.56 5.23 -9.95
N LEU A 35 -8.49 4.01 -10.48
CA LEU A 35 -9.67 3.12 -10.55
C LEU A 35 -10.25 2.85 -9.15
N LEU A 36 -9.38 2.55 -8.18
CA LEU A 36 -9.80 2.31 -6.79
C LEU A 36 -10.32 3.58 -6.12
N GLY A 37 -9.60 4.70 -6.27
CA GLY A 37 -9.93 5.98 -5.62
C GLY A 37 -11.22 6.63 -6.13
N ARG A 38 -11.61 6.35 -7.38
CA ARG A 38 -12.86 6.86 -7.96
C ARG A 38 -14.10 6.10 -7.53
N ASP A 39 -13.95 4.94 -6.90
CA ASP A 39 -15.07 4.17 -6.35
C ASP A 39 -15.25 4.45 -4.84
N PRO A 40 -16.31 5.19 -4.45
CA PRO A 40 -16.56 5.52 -3.05
C PRO A 40 -16.91 4.30 -2.18
N LEU A 41 -17.24 3.15 -2.77
CA LEU A 41 -17.47 1.91 -2.04
C LEU A 41 -16.17 1.16 -1.72
N LEU A 42 -15.07 1.48 -2.42
CA LEU A 42 -13.73 0.93 -2.15
C LEU A 42 -12.90 1.86 -1.27
N VAL A 43 -13.00 3.18 -1.48
CA VAL A 43 -12.24 4.18 -0.73
C VAL A 43 -13.18 5.08 0.08
N LEU A 44 -13.41 4.69 1.33
CA LEU A 44 -14.20 5.48 2.28
C LEU A 44 -13.38 6.63 2.87
N HIS A 45 -13.94 7.84 2.86
CA HIS A 45 -13.43 9.05 3.53
C HIS A 45 -11.96 9.42 3.21
N GLY A 46 -11.50 9.15 1.98
CA GLY A 46 -10.12 9.45 1.56
C GLY A 46 -9.06 8.54 2.20
N GLY A 47 -9.47 7.40 2.76
CA GLY A 47 -8.59 6.35 3.28
C GLY A 47 -7.93 5.50 2.19
N GLY A 48 -7.36 4.37 2.58
CA GLY A 48 -6.68 3.47 1.63
C GLY A 48 -5.32 3.97 1.14
N ASN A 49 -4.59 3.06 0.52
CA ASN A 49 -3.33 3.34 -0.17
C ASN A 49 -2.91 2.17 -1.06
N THR A 50 -2.04 2.47 -2.01
CA THR A 50 -1.51 1.49 -2.94
C THR A 50 0.00 1.60 -2.98
N SER A 51 0.65 0.52 -3.39
CA SER A 51 2.07 0.53 -3.69
C SER A 51 2.44 -0.32 -4.89
N VAL A 52 3.63 -0.05 -5.41
CA VAL A 52 4.35 -0.89 -6.37
C VAL A 52 5.81 -1.04 -5.94
N LYS A 53 6.35 -2.24 -6.02
CA LYS A 53 7.78 -2.54 -5.85
C LYS A 53 8.47 -2.50 -7.21
N THR A 54 9.54 -1.74 -7.34
CA THR A 54 10.28 -1.57 -8.61
C THR A 54 11.76 -1.29 -8.36
N GLN A 55 12.52 -1.08 -9.43
CA GLN A 55 13.89 -0.56 -9.38
C GLN A 55 13.88 0.94 -9.64
N ALA A 56 14.70 1.69 -8.90
CA ALA A 56 14.91 3.11 -9.14
C ALA A 56 16.36 3.49 -8.87
N THR A 57 16.87 4.43 -9.65
CA THR A 57 18.23 4.97 -9.50
C THR A 57 18.18 6.25 -8.67
N ASP A 58 19.09 6.38 -7.70
CA ASP A 58 19.25 7.62 -6.93
C ASP A 58 20.15 8.65 -7.65
N ASP A 59 20.25 9.86 -7.09
CA ASP A 59 21.06 10.95 -7.66
C ASP A 59 22.57 10.64 -7.72
N LEU A 60 23.03 9.57 -7.05
CA LEU A 60 24.40 9.09 -7.11
C LEU A 60 24.60 8.00 -8.19
N GLY A 61 23.56 7.68 -8.96
CA GLY A 61 23.59 6.64 -9.99
C GLY A 61 23.48 5.22 -9.44
N GLN A 62 23.08 5.03 -8.18
CA GLN A 62 22.93 3.70 -7.59
C GLN A 62 21.51 3.18 -7.78
N GLU A 63 21.39 1.95 -8.28
CA GLU A 63 20.10 1.26 -8.37
C GLU A 63 19.68 0.67 -7.02
N HIS A 64 18.40 0.84 -6.67
CA HIS A 64 17.80 0.32 -5.45
C HIS A 64 16.46 -0.37 -5.76
N GLU A 65 16.20 -1.49 -5.08
CA GLU A 65 14.83 -1.98 -4.96
C GLU A 65 14.05 -1.01 -4.07
N VAL A 66 12.98 -0.43 -4.61
CA VAL A 66 12.16 0.57 -3.92
C VAL A 66 10.70 0.14 -3.84
N LEU A 67 10.02 0.68 -2.84
CA LEU A 67 8.59 0.69 -2.72
C LEU A 67 8.08 2.10 -3.04
N CYS A 68 7.37 2.25 -4.14
CA CYS A 68 6.63 3.47 -4.48
C CYS A 68 5.24 3.34 -3.88
N VAL A 69 4.94 4.09 -2.82
CA VAL A 69 3.72 3.94 -2.01
C VAL A 69 3.02 5.29 -1.84
N LYS A 70 1.69 5.30 -1.77
CA LYS A 70 0.89 6.54 -1.61
C LYS A 70 1.47 7.44 -0.52
N GLY A 71 1.75 8.69 -0.90
CA GLY A 71 2.14 9.76 0.00
C GLY A 71 0.96 10.32 0.80
N SER A 72 1.24 10.85 1.98
CA SER A 72 0.33 11.68 2.75
C SER A 72 -0.07 12.91 1.94
N GLY A 73 -1.37 13.22 1.88
CA GLY A 73 -1.91 14.36 1.14
C GLY A 73 -2.26 14.11 -0.34
N ALA A 74 -1.86 12.97 -0.91
CA ALA A 74 -2.31 12.57 -2.25
C ALA A 74 -3.67 11.87 -2.19
N ASP A 75 -4.63 12.31 -3.00
CA ASP A 75 -5.91 11.64 -3.20
C ASP A 75 -5.72 10.51 -4.23
N MET A 76 -6.31 9.34 -3.99
CA MET A 76 -6.21 8.20 -4.90
C MET A 76 -6.96 8.44 -6.21
N ALA A 77 -8.05 9.21 -6.20
CA ALA A 77 -8.92 9.41 -7.36
C ALA A 77 -8.26 10.17 -8.52
N ASP A 78 -7.25 11.00 -8.21
CA ASP A 78 -6.51 11.83 -9.14
C ASP A 78 -4.99 11.73 -9.00
N ILE A 79 -4.47 10.80 -8.20
CA ILE A 79 -3.05 10.65 -7.89
C ILE A 79 -2.15 10.75 -9.13
N GLU A 80 -1.03 11.44 -8.98
CA GLU A 80 0.01 11.57 -10.00
C GLU A 80 1.29 10.82 -9.56
N PRO A 81 2.27 10.59 -10.45
CA PRO A 81 3.50 9.87 -10.09
C PRO A 81 4.22 10.42 -8.84
N TRP A 82 4.21 11.74 -8.63
CA TRP A 82 4.81 12.37 -7.44
C TRP A 82 4.12 11.97 -6.12
N GLY A 83 2.86 11.53 -6.20
CA GLY A 83 2.09 11.01 -5.07
C GLY A 83 2.50 9.60 -4.64
N LEU A 84 3.46 8.96 -5.32
CA LEU A 84 4.01 7.65 -5.02
C LEU A 84 5.52 7.75 -4.68
N PRO A 85 5.91 8.37 -3.55
CA PRO A 85 7.30 8.48 -3.14
C PRO A 85 8.01 7.12 -3.12
N ALA A 86 9.21 7.06 -3.71
CA ALA A 86 10.07 5.89 -3.73
C ALA A 86 10.90 5.79 -2.44
N VAL A 87 10.69 4.71 -1.68
CA VAL A 87 11.43 4.40 -0.44
C VAL A 87 12.23 3.12 -0.63
N LYS A 88 13.52 3.09 -0.26
CA LYS A 88 14.37 1.89 -0.33
C LYS A 88 13.73 0.73 0.45
N LEU A 89 13.51 -0.41 -0.21
CA LEU A 89 12.70 -1.49 0.33
C LEU A 89 13.44 -2.35 1.37
N GLU A 90 14.73 -2.59 1.17
CA GLU A 90 15.53 -3.44 2.07
C GLU A 90 15.53 -2.93 3.54
N PRO A 91 15.77 -1.62 3.82
CA PRO A 91 15.61 -1.07 5.16
C PRO A 91 14.22 -1.30 5.76
N LEU A 92 13.15 -1.21 4.96
CA LEU A 92 11.79 -1.46 5.43
C LEU A 92 11.60 -2.93 5.84
N ARG A 93 12.08 -3.88 5.02
CA ARG A 93 12.00 -5.32 5.30
C ARG A 93 12.76 -5.68 6.59
N ARG A 94 13.92 -5.07 6.83
CA ARG A 94 14.69 -5.28 8.07
C ARG A 94 13.93 -4.85 9.32
N MET A 95 12.99 -3.91 9.22
CA MET A 95 12.18 -3.54 10.38
C MET A 95 11.35 -4.70 10.92
N ARG A 96 11.02 -5.70 10.10
CA ARG A 96 10.26 -6.90 10.54
C ARG A 96 10.94 -7.67 11.67
N SER A 97 12.28 -7.60 11.80
CA SER A 97 13.00 -8.28 12.88
C SER A 97 12.95 -7.54 14.22
N ARG A 98 12.35 -6.35 14.27
CA ARG A 98 12.20 -5.56 15.49
C ARG A 98 11.02 -6.09 16.29
N GLU A 99 11.24 -6.37 17.57
CA GLU A 99 10.15 -6.73 18.48
C GLU A 99 9.10 -5.62 18.63
N SER A 100 9.55 -4.37 18.45
CA SER A 100 8.69 -3.20 18.49
C SER A 100 9.30 -2.01 17.77
N LEU A 101 8.43 -1.13 17.30
CA LEU A 101 8.78 0.14 16.70
C LEU A 101 7.76 1.20 17.16
N SER A 102 8.21 2.40 17.51
CA SER A 102 7.30 3.53 17.72
C SER A 102 6.91 4.14 16.38
N ASP A 103 5.79 4.85 16.32
CA ASP A 103 5.32 5.49 15.08
C ASP A 103 6.33 6.54 14.59
N GLU A 104 6.99 7.27 15.49
CA GLU A 104 8.04 8.25 15.16
C GLU A 104 9.28 7.57 14.58
N ALA A 105 9.73 6.48 15.20
CA ALA A 105 10.88 5.72 14.70
C ALA A 105 10.58 5.11 13.32
N MET A 106 9.35 4.63 13.11
CA MET A 106 8.88 4.13 11.82
C MET A 106 8.91 5.21 10.75
N VAL A 107 8.30 6.37 11.01
CA VAL A 107 8.30 7.51 10.08
C VAL A 107 9.71 7.97 9.78
N ASN A 108 10.58 8.03 10.79
CA ASN A 108 11.98 8.41 10.61
C ASN A 108 12.73 7.44 9.69
N VAL A 109 12.57 6.12 9.86
CA VAL A 109 13.19 5.15 8.94
C VAL A 109 12.65 5.31 7.52
N GLN A 110 11.35 5.51 7.34
CA GLN A 110 10.76 5.72 6.01
C GLN A 110 11.35 6.98 5.34
N ARG A 111 11.42 8.12 6.06
CA ARG A 111 11.95 9.39 5.56
C ARG A 111 13.44 9.32 5.22
N LEU A 112 14.26 8.67 6.06
CA LEU A 112 15.70 8.51 5.83
C LEU A 112 16.01 7.67 4.59
N ASN A 113 15.05 6.90 4.10
CA ASN A 113 15.23 5.97 2.98
C ASN A 113 14.47 6.38 1.72
N LEU A 114 13.95 7.61 1.66
CA LEU A 114 13.42 8.18 0.43
C LEU A 114 14.55 8.45 -0.57
N LEU A 115 14.29 8.19 -1.85
CA LEU A 115 15.20 8.62 -2.91
C LEU A 115 15.17 10.14 -3.13
N ASN A 116 14.01 10.77 -2.90
CA ASN A 116 13.83 12.21 -2.99
C ASN A 116 13.39 12.79 -1.63
N ALA A 117 14.26 13.59 -1.02
CA ALA A 117 14.01 14.19 0.29
C ALA A 117 12.82 15.16 0.32
N SER A 118 12.47 15.76 -0.82
CA SER A 118 11.33 16.68 -0.98
C SER A 118 10.01 15.97 -1.24
N ALA A 119 10.01 14.65 -1.46
CA ALA A 119 8.81 13.88 -1.71
C ALA A 119 7.86 13.87 -0.48
N PRO A 120 6.54 13.64 -0.67
CA PRO A 120 5.62 13.56 0.46
C PRO A 120 5.99 12.42 1.43
N ASN A 121 5.52 12.51 2.67
CA ASN A 121 5.68 11.42 3.64
C ASN A 121 4.98 10.15 3.12
N PRO A 122 5.63 8.99 3.07
CA PRO A 122 4.96 7.71 2.77
C PRO A 122 3.78 7.45 3.72
N SER A 123 2.81 6.63 3.29
CA SER A 123 1.70 6.20 4.14
C SER A 123 2.19 5.60 5.47
N VAL A 124 1.45 5.82 6.56
CA VAL A 124 1.73 5.17 7.86
C VAL A 124 1.62 3.64 7.78
N GLU A 125 0.93 3.12 6.76
CA GLU A 125 0.76 1.68 6.49
C GLU A 125 1.84 1.10 5.56
N THR A 126 2.87 1.88 5.21
CA THR A 126 3.97 1.47 4.31
C THR A 126 4.57 0.11 4.66
N LEU A 127 4.64 -0.26 5.94
CA LEU A 127 5.17 -1.55 6.38
C LEU A 127 4.31 -2.74 5.94
N LEU A 128 2.98 -2.60 5.89
CA LEU A 128 2.07 -3.61 5.32
C LEU A 128 2.51 -3.97 3.91
N HIS A 129 2.69 -2.94 3.09
CA HIS A 129 3.11 -3.04 1.69
C HIS A 129 4.49 -3.64 1.55
N ALA A 130 5.44 -3.25 2.41
CA ALA A 130 6.81 -3.77 2.38
C ALA A 130 6.90 -5.26 2.72
N PHE A 131 6.03 -5.76 3.60
CA PHE A 131 6.08 -7.15 4.08
C PHE A 131 5.34 -8.15 3.20
N LEU A 132 4.39 -7.68 2.38
CA LEU A 132 3.72 -8.52 1.40
C LEU A 132 4.65 -8.80 0.20
N PRO A 133 4.80 -10.06 -0.23
CA PRO A 133 5.78 -10.46 -1.25
C PRO A 133 5.33 -10.14 -2.70
N HIS A 134 4.24 -9.41 -2.88
CA HIS A 134 3.69 -9.08 -4.20
C HIS A 134 4.21 -7.74 -4.71
N LYS A 135 4.41 -7.63 -6.03
CA LYS A 135 4.87 -6.40 -6.69
C LYS A 135 3.91 -5.25 -6.46
N PHE A 136 2.63 -5.49 -6.72
CA PHE A 136 1.54 -4.54 -6.55
C PHE A 136 0.73 -4.92 -5.31
N VAL A 137 0.44 -3.93 -4.47
CA VAL A 137 -0.35 -4.12 -3.25
C VAL A 137 -1.37 -3.00 -3.15
N ASP A 138 -2.62 -3.38 -2.95
CA ASP A 138 -3.75 -2.48 -2.78
C ASP A 138 -4.28 -2.60 -1.35
N HIS A 139 -4.55 -1.46 -0.74
CA HIS A 139 -5.20 -1.37 0.56
C HIS A 139 -6.37 -0.41 0.45
N THR A 140 -7.57 -0.92 0.68
CA THR A 140 -8.84 -0.20 0.53
C THR A 140 -9.67 -0.35 1.79
N HIS A 141 -10.57 0.59 2.04
CA HIS A 141 -11.57 0.49 3.10
C HIS A 141 -12.91 0.08 2.50
N SER A 142 -12.95 -1.10 1.86
CA SER A 142 -14.13 -1.56 1.12
C SER A 142 -15.35 -1.69 2.05
N ALA A 143 -16.42 -0.96 1.73
CA ALA A 143 -17.65 -0.96 2.51
C ALA A 143 -18.26 -2.36 2.62
N ALA A 144 -18.18 -3.15 1.53
CA ALA A 144 -18.68 -4.51 1.50
C ALA A 144 -17.86 -5.44 2.41
N VAL A 145 -16.53 -5.34 2.37
CA VAL A 145 -15.65 -6.16 3.22
C VAL A 145 -15.87 -5.81 4.69
N LEU A 146 -15.88 -4.52 5.03
CA LEU A 146 -16.13 -4.04 6.40
C LEU A 146 -17.48 -4.54 6.92
N SER A 147 -18.53 -4.44 6.10
CA SER A 147 -19.88 -4.92 6.47
C SER A 147 -19.93 -6.41 6.81
N ILE A 148 -19.08 -7.23 6.17
CA ILE A 148 -18.97 -8.67 6.44
C ILE A 148 -18.19 -8.91 7.74
N VAL A 149 -17.00 -8.33 7.87
CA VAL A 149 -16.11 -8.63 9.00
C VAL A 149 -16.56 -8.02 10.32
N ASP A 150 -17.43 -7.00 10.29
CA ASP A 150 -18.02 -6.37 11.48
C ASP A 150 -19.27 -7.13 12.02
N GLN A 151 -19.66 -8.26 11.40
CA GLN A 151 -20.74 -9.11 11.93
C GLN A 151 -20.27 -9.99 13.11
N PRO A 152 -21.18 -10.41 14.02
CA PRO A 152 -20.85 -11.32 15.12
C PRO A 152 -20.17 -12.63 14.68
N ASP A 153 -20.48 -13.09 13.48
CA ASP A 153 -19.96 -14.30 12.81
C ASP A 153 -19.12 -13.96 11.56
N GLY A 154 -18.52 -12.76 11.51
CA GLY A 154 -17.83 -12.25 10.33
C GLY A 154 -16.71 -13.13 9.78
N GLU A 155 -15.99 -13.87 10.64
CA GLU A 155 -14.98 -14.84 10.17
C GLU A 155 -15.58 -16.00 9.39
N ALA A 156 -16.72 -16.53 9.82
CA ALA A 156 -17.42 -17.62 9.13
C ALA A 156 -18.03 -17.15 7.81
N LEU A 157 -18.64 -15.96 7.82
CA LEU A 157 -19.17 -15.33 6.60
C LEU A 157 -18.06 -15.05 5.58
N ALA A 158 -16.90 -14.58 6.03
CA ALA A 158 -15.75 -14.37 5.15
C ALA A 158 -15.21 -15.70 4.58
N ASP A 159 -15.12 -16.77 5.38
CA ASP A 159 -14.70 -18.09 4.90
C ASP A 159 -15.65 -18.63 3.81
N GLU A 160 -16.97 -18.46 4.00
CA GLU A 160 -17.99 -18.83 3.02
C GLU A 160 -17.91 -18.00 1.73
N ILE A 161 -17.88 -16.68 1.84
CA ILE A 161 -17.90 -15.76 0.68
C ILE A 161 -16.62 -15.86 -0.14
N TYR A 162 -15.47 -15.96 0.52
CA TYR A 162 -14.16 -15.97 -0.15
C TYR A 162 -13.62 -17.37 -0.42
N ASP A 163 -14.36 -18.43 -0.07
CA ASP A 163 -13.95 -19.83 -0.24
C ASP A 163 -12.58 -20.10 0.42
N GLY A 164 -12.44 -19.65 1.66
CA GLY A 164 -11.21 -19.74 2.46
C GLY A 164 -10.02 -18.90 1.96
N ARG A 165 -10.11 -18.21 0.81
CA ARG A 165 -9.00 -17.43 0.21
C ARG A 165 -8.65 -16.16 0.99
N MET A 166 -9.55 -15.68 1.84
CA MET A 166 -9.33 -14.49 2.65
C MET A 166 -8.60 -14.82 3.94
N GLY A 167 -7.42 -14.23 4.13
CA GLY A 167 -6.76 -14.21 5.43
C GLY A 167 -7.35 -13.12 6.32
N ILE A 168 -7.66 -13.45 7.58
CA ILE A 168 -8.16 -12.49 8.56
C ILE A 168 -7.05 -12.19 9.57
N VAL A 169 -6.81 -10.90 9.81
CA VAL A 169 -5.96 -10.41 10.88
C VAL A 169 -6.86 -9.83 11.95
N PRO A 170 -6.77 -10.29 13.22
CA PRO A 170 -7.58 -9.74 14.30
C PRO A 170 -7.43 -8.23 14.42
N TYR A 171 -8.51 -7.55 14.79
CA TYR A 171 -8.47 -6.11 15.00
C TYR A 171 -7.44 -5.76 16.08
N ILE A 172 -6.48 -4.91 15.70
CA ILE A 172 -5.53 -4.31 16.62
C ILE A 172 -5.94 -2.84 16.73
N ALA A 173 -6.46 -2.45 17.89
CA ALA A 173 -6.86 -1.08 18.13
C ALA A 173 -5.68 -0.11 17.84
N PRO A 174 -5.89 0.98 17.10
CA PRO A 174 -4.88 2.03 16.97
C PRO A 174 -4.56 2.50 18.39
N ALA A 175 -3.27 2.41 18.77
CA ALA A 175 -2.84 2.70 20.12
C ALA A 175 -3.29 4.11 20.53
N SER A 176 -4.12 4.21 21.56
CA SER A 176 -4.53 5.48 22.16
C SER A 176 -3.29 6.25 22.65
N ALA A 177 -2.95 7.38 22.00
CA ALA A 177 -2.14 8.55 22.44
C ALA A 177 -0.98 8.39 23.46
N SER A 178 -0.45 7.19 23.64
CA SER A 178 0.64 6.84 24.55
C SER A 178 1.67 6.08 23.71
N PRO A 179 2.99 6.24 23.94
CA PRO A 179 4.04 5.64 23.10
C PRO A 179 4.07 4.12 23.29
N ARG A 180 3.08 3.43 22.73
CA ARG A 180 2.91 1.99 22.83
C ARG A 180 3.21 1.38 21.48
N ARG A 181 4.47 0.92 21.40
CA ARG A 181 5.01 -0.16 20.57
C ARG A 181 3.95 -0.88 19.74
N ARG A 182 3.93 -0.68 18.42
CA ARG A 182 3.21 -1.58 17.52
C ARG A 182 3.96 -2.91 17.48
N ARG A 183 3.28 -4.00 17.82
CA ARG A 183 3.80 -5.36 17.61
C ARG A 183 3.67 -5.63 16.12
N MET A 184 4.78 -5.89 15.44
CA MET A 184 4.81 -6.03 13.97
C MET A 184 4.33 -7.41 13.47
N SER A 185 3.42 -8.09 14.19
CA SER A 185 2.94 -9.40 13.77
C SER A 185 1.82 -9.25 12.74
N MET A 186 2.20 -9.29 11.46
CA MET A 186 1.29 -9.62 10.35
C MET A 186 1.43 -11.10 10.03
N THR A 187 1.17 -11.95 11.01
CA THR A 187 1.04 -13.39 10.79
C THR A 187 -0.45 -13.68 10.71
N PRO A 188 -1.03 -13.86 9.52
CA PRO A 188 -2.40 -14.33 9.38
C PRO A 188 -2.52 -15.67 10.10
N THR A 189 -3.61 -15.87 10.84
CA THR A 189 -3.91 -17.14 11.51
C THR A 189 -4.06 -18.29 10.50
N ARG A 190 -4.26 -17.95 9.21
CA ARG A 190 -4.21 -18.83 8.04
C ARG A 190 -3.66 -18.01 6.85
N MET A 191 -2.40 -18.19 6.47
CA MET A 191 -2.00 -17.92 5.08
C MET A 191 -2.24 -19.21 4.31
N LEU A 192 -3.19 -19.22 3.37
CA LEU A 192 -3.20 -20.26 2.37
C LEU A 192 -1.93 -20.13 1.54
N ARG A 193 -1.16 -21.22 1.51
CA ARG A 193 -0.09 -21.40 0.52
C ARG A 193 -0.77 -21.53 -0.84
N GLY A 194 -0.74 -20.45 -1.61
CA GLY A 194 -0.91 -20.49 -3.07
C GLY A 194 0.45 -20.62 -3.72
#